data_AF-A0A1A6B7A1-F1
#
_entry.id   AF-A0A1A6B7A1-F1
#
_cell.length_a   1.000
_cell.length_b   1.000
_cell.length_c   1.000
_cell.angle_alpha   90.00
_cell.angle_beta   90.00
_cell.angle_gamma   90.00
#
_symmetry.space_group_name_H-M   'P 1'
#
loop_
_entity.id
_entity.type
_entity.pdbx_description
1 polymer ?
#
loop_
_entity_poly.entity_id
_entity_poly.type
_entity_poly.pdbx_seq_one_letter_code
_entity_poly.pdbx_strand_id
1 'polypeptide(L)'
;TDLASIGSSISAAGNTAAGPTTALLAAGADDVSAAVAALFGSYGQTYQTVSAQMASLHQQFVQGLVTGSFSYASAEAAAAAPLQAAAQSVLDVINAPTQAFLGRPLIGNGANGAAGSGADGGAGGLLYGNGGAGGSGSLAGQKGGNGGAAGLIGNGGAGGAGTLGTVGSGGIGGNGGAGGFLLGHGGAGGAGGFLSNGGAGGAGGFLMGAGGAGGPGGFGFGGTGGNGGAGGSGGAMFGAGGVGGTGGDGGGGAGIGGAGGTGGTGGLLLGAGGSGGDGGRGDALGGVGGAGGTGGAGFFGNGGGGGSGGASVATGGTGGAGGAAGLLIGDGGSGGYGGSASAVASQGGAGAAGGKSGMLFGSGGAGGAGGAGQGAGGSGGVGGE
;
A
#
# COMPACT_ATOMS: atom_id res chain seq x y z
N THR A 1 3.12 -24.65 17.84
CA THR A 1 2.51 -25.32 16.68
C THR A 1 1.21 -25.97 17.14
N ASP A 2 0.27 -26.21 16.22
CA ASP A 2 -1.01 -26.85 16.57
C ASP A 2 -0.79 -28.26 17.13
N LEU A 3 0.23 -28.98 16.66
CA LEU A 3 0.62 -30.28 17.20
C LEU A 3 1.00 -30.22 18.69
N ALA A 4 1.72 -29.19 19.12
CA ALA A 4 2.05 -29.00 20.53
C ALA A 4 0.78 -28.71 21.37
N SER A 5 -0.18 -27.96 20.80
CA SER A 5 -1.46 -27.68 21.44
C SER A 5 -2.32 -28.94 21.61
N ILE A 6 -2.40 -29.78 20.57
CA ILE A 6 -3.09 -31.09 20.62
C ILE A 6 -2.49 -31.98 21.72
N GLY A 7 -1.16 -32.07 21.79
CA GLY A 7 -0.48 -32.86 22.83
C GLY A 7 -0.80 -32.36 24.25
N SER A 8 -0.86 -31.05 24.44
CA SER A 8 -1.26 -30.42 25.70
C SER A 8 -2.72 -30.73 26.05
N SER A 9 -3.66 -30.58 25.10
CA SER A 9 -5.08 -30.85 25.32
C SER A 9 -5.37 -32.33 25.64
N ILE A 10 -4.72 -33.27 24.95
CA ILE A 10 -4.88 -34.71 25.20
C ILE A 10 -4.32 -35.07 26.58
N SER A 11 -3.16 -34.53 26.95
CA SER A 11 -2.56 -34.77 28.27
C SER A 11 -3.43 -34.20 29.40
N ALA A 12 -4.00 -33.01 29.21
CA ALA A 12 -4.93 -32.39 30.15
C ALA A 12 -6.20 -33.24 30.33
N ALA A 13 -6.82 -33.69 29.23
CA ALA A 13 -7.99 -34.55 29.27
C ALA A 13 -7.72 -35.90 29.95
N GLY A 14 -6.56 -36.52 29.65
CA GLY A 14 -6.11 -37.76 30.29
C GLY A 14 -5.96 -37.64 31.80
N ASN A 15 -5.39 -36.52 32.27
CA ASN A 15 -5.23 -36.24 33.70
C ASN A 15 -6.57 -35.99 34.40
N THR A 16 -7.51 -35.27 33.78
CA THR A 16 -8.86 -35.07 34.33
C THR A 16 -9.63 -36.38 34.45
N ALA A 17 -9.48 -37.30 33.49
CA ALA A 17 -10.14 -38.59 33.49
C ALA A 17 -9.51 -39.62 34.44
N ALA A 18 -8.29 -39.39 34.95
CA ALA A 18 -7.55 -40.37 35.74
C ALA A 18 -8.26 -40.78 37.04
N GLY A 19 -8.72 -39.80 37.83
CA GLY A 19 -9.43 -40.04 39.09
C GLY A 19 -10.71 -40.88 38.92
N PRO A 20 -11.70 -40.43 38.13
CA PRO A 20 -12.99 -41.13 38.00
C PRO A 20 -12.89 -42.52 37.34
N THR A 21 -11.82 -42.80 36.58
CA THR A 21 -11.65 -44.10 35.88
C THR A 21 -10.83 -45.11 36.66
N THR A 22 -9.98 -44.67 37.59
CA THR A 22 -9.11 -45.57 38.38
C THR A 22 -9.63 -45.86 39.78
N ALA A 23 -10.55 -45.03 40.30
CA ALA A 23 -11.11 -45.13 41.65
C ALA A 23 -12.63 -45.43 41.63
N LEU A 24 -13.07 -46.34 40.77
CA LEU A 24 -14.46 -46.79 40.70
C LEU A 24 -14.85 -47.50 42.01
N LEU A 25 -16.00 -47.10 42.57
CA LEU A 25 -16.58 -47.75 43.74
C LEU A 25 -17.46 -48.93 43.31
N ALA A 26 -17.46 -50.00 44.10
CA ALA A 26 -18.35 -51.14 43.90
C ALA A 26 -19.82 -50.70 44.01
N ALA A 27 -20.69 -51.17 43.10
CA ALA A 27 -22.11 -50.80 43.08
C ALA A 27 -22.91 -51.44 44.21
N GLY A 28 -22.43 -52.57 44.75
CA GLY A 28 -22.98 -53.28 45.90
C GLY A 28 -21.87 -53.82 46.80
N ALA A 29 -22.25 -54.31 47.98
CA ALA A 29 -21.31 -54.89 48.96
C ALA A 29 -20.91 -56.35 48.65
N ASP A 30 -21.29 -56.86 47.48
CA ASP A 30 -21.00 -58.21 47.02
C ASP A 30 -19.63 -58.30 46.32
N ASP A 31 -19.03 -59.49 46.37
CA ASP A 31 -17.71 -59.75 45.80
C ASP A 31 -17.66 -59.56 44.27
N VAL A 32 -18.80 -59.72 43.56
CA VAL A 32 -18.85 -59.53 42.10
C VAL A 32 -18.74 -58.05 41.76
N SER A 33 -19.47 -57.18 42.47
CA SER A 33 -19.35 -55.73 42.34
C SER A 33 -17.95 -55.22 42.67
N ALA A 34 -17.31 -55.78 43.70
CA ALA A 34 -15.93 -55.46 44.07
C ALA A 34 -14.92 -55.90 43.00
N ALA A 35 -15.07 -57.11 42.45
CA ALA A 35 -14.20 -57.62 41.40
C ALA A 35 -14.32 -56.83 40.09
N VAL A 36 -15.54 -56.42 39.72
CA VAL A 36 -15.78 -55.59 38.53
C VAL A 36 -15.16 -54.19 38.69
N ALA A 37 -15.33 -53.55 39.85
CA ALA A 37 -14.70 -52.26 40.13
C ALA A 37 -13.17 -52.33 40.08
N ALA A 38 -12.57 -53.40 40.64
CA ALA A 38 -11.14 -53.65 40.59
C ALA A 38 -10.64 -53.88 39.15
N LEU A 39 -11.39 -54.62 38.33
CA LEU A 39 -11.07 -54.83 36.92
C LEU A 39 -11.03 -53.49 36.16
N PHE A 40 -12.07 -52.66 36.28
CA PHE A 40 -12.09 -51.35 35.64
C PHE A 40 -11.00 -50.41 36.15
N GLY A 41 -10.70 -50.42 37.45
CA GLY A 41 -9.58 -49.67 38.02
C GLY A 41 -8.23 -50.07 37.42
N SER A 42 -8.01 -51.37 37.21
CA SER A 42 -6.78 -51.90 36.57
C SER A 42 -6.64 -51.48 35.10
N TYR A 43 -7.76 -51.48 34.34
CA TYR A 43 -7.80 -50.96 32.98
C TYR A 43 -7.51 -49.45 32.93
N GLY A 44 -8.07 -48.68 33.87
CA GLY A 44 -7.78 -47.25 34.00
C GLY A 44 -6.29 -46.97 34.23
N GLN A 45 -5.63 -47.73 35.11
CA GLN A 45 -4.19 -47.58 35.38
C GLN A 45 -3.32 -47.92 34.16
N THR A 46 -3.70 -48.98 33.44
CA THR A 46 -3.00 -49.37 32.20
C THR A 46 -3.18 -48.30 31.12
N TYR A 47 -4.39 -47.76 30.97
CA TYR A 47 -4.67 -46.66 30.04
C TYR A 47 -3.84 -45.42 30.35
N GLN A 48 -3.69 -45.04 31.63
CA GLN A 48 -2.86 -43.90 32.04
C GLN A 48 -1.38 -44.12 31.73
N THR A 49 -0.88 -45.34 31.95
CA THR A 49 0.50 -45.72 31.62
C THR A 49 0.78 -45.59 30.12
N VAL A 50 -0.11 -46.11 29.27
CA VAL A 50 0.00 -46.01 27.81
C VAL A 50 -0.13 -44.56 27.36
N SER A 51 -1.04 -43.79 27.96
CA SER A 51 -1.24 -42.37 27.63
C SER A 51 0.00 -41.53 27.91
N ALA A 52 0.72 -41.80 29.02
CA ALA A 52 1.99 -41.14 29.32
C ALA A 52 3.11 -41.49 28.32
N GLN A 53 3.18 -42.75 27.88
CA GLN A 53 4.12 -43.17 26.83
C GLN A 53 3.82 -42.48 25.49
N MET A 54 2.54 -42.39 25.12
CA MET A 54 2.10 -41.69 23.90
C MET A 54 2.39 -40.18 23.97
N ALA A 55 2.26 -39.54 25.14
CA ALA A 55 2.61 -38.14 25.32
C ALA A 55 4.13 -37.90 25.08
N SER A 56 4.99 -38.79 25.58
CA SER A 56 6.43 -38.72 25.34
C SER A 56 6.79 -38.96 23.87
N LEU A 57 6.16 -39.94 23.22
CA LEU A 57 6.32 -40.19 21.78
C LEU A 57 5.88 -38.97 20.95
N HIS A 58 4.76 -38.35 21.30
CA HIS A 58 4.26 -37.15 20.63
C HIS A 58 5.22 -35.97 20.77
N GLN A 59 5.82 -35.77 21.95
CA GLN A 59 6.84 -34.74 22.15
C GLN A 59 8.07 -34.98 21.27
N GLN A 60 8.57 -36.22 21.22
CA GLN A 60 9.69 -36.59 20.36
C GLN A 60 9.36 -36.41 18.88
N PHE A 61 8.14 -36.75 18.46
CA PHE A 61 7.66 -36.54 17.10
C PHE A 61 7.63 -35.05 16.72
N VAL A 62 7.05 -34.20 17.58
CA VAL A 62 7.00 -32.75 17.32
C VAL A 62 8.40 -32.14 17.29
N GLN A 63 9.30 -32.56 18.19
CA GLN A 63 10.69 -32.11 18.21
C GLN A 63 11.44 -32.52 16.95
N GLY A 64 11.34 -33.80 16.56
CA GLY A 64 11.94 -34.32 15.34
C GLY A 64 11.43 -33.61 14.08
N LEU A 65 10.13 -33.29 14.03
CA LEU A 65 9.53 -32.56 12.91
C LEU A 65 10.07 -31.12 12.82
N VAL A 66 10.19 -30.41 13.95
CA VAL A 66 10.74 -29.05 13.97
C VAL A 66 12.22 -29.07 13.56
N THR A 67 13.02 -29.98 14.11
CA THR A 67 14.43 -30.12 13.72
C THR A 67 14.56 -30.47 12.24
N GLY A 68 13.77 -31.41 11.73
CA GLY A 68 13.73 -31.76 10.31
C GLY A 68 13.41 -30.55 9.43
N SER A 69 12.41 -29.74 9.80
CA SER A 69 12.05 -28.53 9.05
C SER A 69 13.21 -27.53 8.95
N PHE A 70 13.98 -27.36 10.02
CA PHE A 70 15.17 -26.50 10.03
C PHE A 70 16.32 -27.09 9.20
N SER A 71 16.51 -28.41 9.24
CA SER A 71 17.50 -29.09 8.42
C SER A 71 17.18 -28.96 6.92
N TYR A 72 15.93 -29.09 6.51
CA TYR A 72 15.53 -28.87 5.12
C TYR A 72 15.70 -27.40 4.71
N ALA A 73 15.26 -26.44 5.55
CA ALA A 73 15.44 -25.02 5.27
C ALA A 73 16.92 -24.61 5.14
N SER A 74 17.80 -25.13 6.00
CA SER A 74 19.24 -24.85 5.95
C SER A 74 19.93 -25.54 4.77
N ALA A 75 19.49 -26.75 4.40
CA ALA A 75 19.98 -27.43 3.20
C ALA A 75 19.62 -26.67 1.92
N GLU A 76 18.39 -26.17 1.80
CA GLU A 76 17.96 -25.31 0.68
C GLU A 76 18.80 -24.03 0.61
N ALA A 77 19.05 -23.36 1.74
CA ALA A 77 19.88 -22.16 1.79
C ALA A 77 21.34 -22.44 1.36
N ALA A 78 21.93 -23.54 1.84
CA ALA A 78 23.28 -23.94 1.48
C ALA A 78 23.40 -24.35 0.00
N ALA A 79 22.35 -24.97 -0.56
CA ALA A 79 22.29 -25.33 -1.98
C ALA A 79 22.13 -24.08 -2.88
N ALA A 80 21.36 -23.08 -2.45
CA ALA A 80 21.12 -21.86 -3.21
C ALA A 80 22.30 -20.87 -3.21
N ALA A 81 23.06 -20.79 -2.11
CA ALA A 81 24.17 -19.86 -1.95
C ALA A 81 25.23 -19.89 -3.08
N PRO A 82 25.76 -21.06 -3.51
CA PRO A 82 26.74 -21.11 -4.60
C PRO A 82 26.14 -20.70 -5.95
N LEU A 83 24.86 -21.00 -6.21
CA LEU A 83 24.18 -20.54 -7.43
C LEU A 83 24.02 -19.01 -7.43
N GLN A 84 23.67 -18.41 -6.29
CA GLN A 84 23.56 -16.96 -6.16
C GLN A 84 24.91 -16.26 -6.38
N ALA A 85 26.00 -16.81 -5.80
CA ALA A 85 27.34 -16.28 -6.00
C ALA A 85 27.82 -16.41 -7.46
N ALA A 86 27.52 -17.54 -8.12
CA ALA A 86 27.83 -17.74 -9.53
C ALA A 86 27.04 -16.77 -10.43
N ALA A 87 25.74 -16.59 -10.16
CA ALA A 87 24.90 -15.64 -10.88
C ALA A 87 25.43 -14.20 -10.74
N GLN A 88 25.84 -13.79 -9.54
CA GLN A 88 26.41 -12.46 -9.33
C GLN A 88 27.74 -12.28 -10.08
N SER A 89 28.61 -13.29 -10.06
CA SER A 89 29.89 -13.25 -10.79
C SER A 89 29.68 -13.07 -12.30
N VAL A 90 28.68 -13.74 -12.87
CA VAL A 90 28.31 -13.57 -14.29
C VAL A 90 27.78 -12.15 -14.54
N LEU A 91 26.93 -11.61 -13.67
CA LEU A 91 26.45 -10.24 -13.78
C LEU A 91 27.58 -9.21 -13.69
N ASP A 92 28.56 -9.42 -12.80
CA ASP A 92 29.70 -8.54 -12.66
C ASP A 92 30.55 -8.52 -13.93
N VAL A 93 30.78 -9.68 -14.56
CA VAL A 93 31.48 -9.77 -15.86
C VAL A 93 30.70 -9.05 -16.96
N ILE A 94 29.38 -9.23 -17.03
CA ILE A 94 28.52 -8.57 -18.03
C ILE A 94 28.49 -7.04 -17.81
N ASN A 95 28.45 -6.60 -16.56
CA ASN A 95 28.30 -5.20 -16.20
C ASN A 95 29.63 -4.44 -16.18
N ALA A 96 30.78 -5.13 -16.02
CA ALA A 96 32.08 -4.49 -15.88
C ALA A 96 32.40 -3.47 -16.98
N PRO A 97 32.14 -3.74 -18.27
CA PRO A 97 32.39 -2.75 -19.32
C PRO A 97 31.55 -1.49 -19.14
N THR A 98 30.23 -1.60 -18.96
CA THR A 98 29.36 -0.42 -18.85
C THR A 98 29.54 0.30 -17.52
N GLN A 99 29.87 -0.41 -16.44
CA GLN A 99 30.24 0.23 -15.17
C GLN A 99 31.52 1.05 -15.32
N ALA A 100 32.54 0.53 -16.01
CA ALA A 100 33.79 1.23 -16.25
C ALA A 100 33.62 2.46 -17.16
N PHE A 101 32.82 2.36 -18.23
CA PHE A 101 32.69 3.43 -19.22
C PHE A 101 31.55 4.42 -18.96
N LEU A 102 30.45 3.97 -18.35
CA LEU A 102 29.21 4.75 -18.20
C LEU A 102 28.80 4.93 -16.72
N GLY A 103 29.52 4.34 -15.77
CA GLY A 103 29.19 4.40 -14.34
C GLY A 103 27.85 3.76 -13.98
N ARG A 104 27.33 2.89 -14.86
CA ARG A 104 26.03 2.21 -14.69
C ARG A 104 26.08 0.78 -15.18
N PRO A 105 25.39 -0.15 -14.51
CA PRO A 105 25.33 -1.53 -14.95
C PRO A 105 24.51 -1.61 -16.24
N LEU A 106 24.80 -2.60 -17.08
CA LEU A 106 23.98 -2.91 -18.24
C LEU A 106 22.68 -3.56 -17.79
N ILE A 107 22.78 -4.49 -16.84
CA ILE A 107 21.67 -5.27 -16.28
C ILE A 107 21.78 -5.27 -14.76
N GLY A 108 20.70 -4.96 -14.07
CA GLY A 108 20.63 -5.02 -12.62
C GLY A 108 19.71 -3.95 -12.04
N ASN A 109 19.13 -4.24 -10.89
CA ASN A 109 18.32 -3.24 -10.19
C ASN A 109 19.20 -2.15 -9.59
N GLY A 110 18.63 -0.96 -9.45
CA GLY A 110 19.23 0.13 -8.70
C GLY A 110 19.30 -0.20 -7.21
N ALA A 111 20.35 0.29 -6.54
CA ALA A 111 20.48 0.12 -5.10
C ALA A 111 19.40 0.92 -4.37
N ASN A 112 18.78 0.33 -3.34
CA ASN A 112 17.84 1.06 -2.51
C ASN A 112 18.59 2.09 -1.65
N GLY A 113 18.00 3.26 -1.45
CA GLY A 113 18.42 4.19 -0.42
C GLY A 113 18.26 3.54 0.96
N ALA A 114 19.23 3.75 1.84
CA ALA A 114 19.18 3.18 3.19
C ALA A 114 17.99 3.75 3.98
N ALA A 115 17.27 2.91 4.71
CA ALA A 115 16.17 3.38 5.56
C ALA A 115 16.66 4.40 6.59
N GLY A 116 15.88 5.46 6.82
CA GLY A 116 16.23 6.57 7.70
C GLY A 116 17.25 7.57 7.13
N SER A 117 17.92 7.27 6.02
CA SER A 117 18.93 8.17 5.46
C SER A 117 18.35 9.34 4.65
N GLY A 118 17.12 9.20 4.14
CA GLY A 118 16.56 10.08 3.11
C GLY A 118 17.29 9.99 1.76
N ALA A 119 18.19 9.00 1.57
CA ALA A 119 18.97 8.86 0.34
C ALA A 119 18.10 8.39 -0.82
N ASP A 120 18.35 8.93 -2.00
CA ASP A 120 17.68 8.52 -3.23
C ASP A 120 18.04 7.06 -3.58
N GLY A 121 17.09 6.37 -4.21
CA GLY A 121 17.33 5.08 -4.83
C GLY A 121 18.20 5.24 -6.08
N GLY A 122 19.15 4.34 -6.25
CA GLY A 122 20.01 4.28 -7.43
C GLY A 122 19.22 3.97 -8.70
N ALA A 123 19.72 4.41 -9.84
CA ALA A 123 19.15 4.06 -11.13
C ALA A 123 19.31 2.56 -11.43
N GLY A 124 18.31 1.98 -12.11
CA GLY A 124 18.41 0.65 -12.69
C GLY A 124 19.43 0.59 -13.84
N GLY A 125 19.78 -0.64 -14.22
CA GLY A 125 20.67 -0.94 -15.33
C GLY A 125 20.18 -0.34 -16.65
N LEU A 126 21.11 -0.09 -17.56
CA LEU A 126 20.85 0.58 -18.83
C LEU A 126 19.81 -0.16 -19.70
N LEU A 127 19.89 -1.49 -19.77
CA LEU A 127 18.99 -2.30 -20.59
C LEU A 127 17.85 -2.91 -19.77
N TYR A 128 18.18 -3.52 -18.64
CA TYR A 128 17.21 -4.21 -17.82
C TYR A 128 17.48 -3.98 -16.34
N GLY A 129 16.48 -3.50 -15.62
CA GLY A 129 16.58 -3.30 -14.18
C GLY A 129 15.60 -2.28 -13.66
N ASN A 130 15.00 -2.59 -12.52
CA ASN A 130 14.16 -1.66 -11.80
C ASN A 130 15.03 -0.58 -11.13
N GLY A 131 14.49 0.62 -10.95
CA GLY A 131 15.11 1.60 -10.08
C GLY A 131 15.01 1.20 -8.60
N GLY A 132 15.99 1.62 -7.80
CA GLY A 132 16.00 1.37 -6.36
C GLY A 132 14.94 2.20 -5.64
N ALA A 133 14.40 1.70 -4.53
CA ALA A 133 13.52 2.49 -3.67
C ALA A 133 14.31 3.60 -2.96
N GLY A 134 13.70 4.77 -2.77
CA GLY A 134 14.25 5.83 -1.95
C GLY A 134 14.18 5.48 -0.46
N GLY A 135 15.21 5.86 0.29
CA GLY A 135 15.26 5.67 1.74
C GLY A 135 14.28 6.60 2.45
N SER A 136 13.62 6.12 3.50
CA SER A 136 12.85 7.00 4.39
C SER A 136 13.76 8.02 5.06
N GLY A 137 13.25 9.18 5.44
CA GLY A 137 13.96 10.05 6.39
C GLY A 137 13.91 9.48 7.82
N SER A 138 14.86 9.86 8.67
CA SER A 138 14.79 9.65 10.14
C SER A 138 15.01 10.91 10.97
N LEU A 139 15.62 11.96 10.41
CA LEU A 139 15.86 13.22 11.11
C LEU A 139 14.68 14.20 11.00
N ALA A 140 14.47 15.06 12.00
CA ALA A 140 13.41 16.07 11.95
C ALA A 140 13.50 16.91 10.67
N GLY A 141 12.39 17.03 9.94
CA GLY A 141 12.32 17.74 8.65
C GLY A 141 12.99 17.03 7.46
N GLN A 142 13.63 15.87 7.65
CA GLN A 142 14.31 15.17 6.57
C GLN A 142 13.33 14.55 5.58
N LYS A 143 13.45 15.00 4.33
CA LYS A 143 12.75 14.44 3.17
C LYS A 143 13.07 12.97 2.96
N GLY A 144 12.08 12.20 2.50
CA GLY A 144 12.31 10.86 1.98
C GLY A 144 13.00 10.89 0.62
N GLY A 145 13.93 9.97 0.37
CA GLY A 145 14.67 9.90 -0.87
C GLY A 145 13.77 9.63 -2.07
N ASN A 146 14.12 10.15 -3.24
CA ASN A 146 13.42 9.81 -4.47
C ASN A 146 13.68 8.35 -4.84
N GLY A 147 12.72 7.71 -5.49
CA GLY A 147 12.94 6.43 -6.14
C GLY A 147 13.83 6.59 -7.38
N GLY A 148 14.69 5.62 -7.63
CA GLY A 148 15.55 5.58 -8.80
C GLY A 148 14.76 5.36 -10.08
N ALA A 149 15.21 5.92 -11.20
CA ALA A 149 14.65 5.61 -12.51
C ALA A 149 15.14 4.25 -13.02
N ALA A 150 14.31 3.55 -13.79
CA ALA A 150 14.74 2.41 -14.60
C ALA A 150 15.47 2.85 -15.88
N GLY A 151 16.11 1.90 -16.58
CA GLY A 151 16.78 2.13 -17.86
C GLY A 151 15.85 1.96 -19.07
N LEU A 152 16.15 1.00 -19.95
CA LEU A 152 15.30 0.69 -21.12
C LEU A 152 14.08 -0.15 -20.73
N ILE A 153 14.27 -1.20 -19.92
CA ILE A 153 13.22 -2.07 -19.40
C ILE A 153 13.33 -2.13 -17.88
N GLY A 154 12.23 -1.88 -17.18
CA GLY A 154 12.15 -1.99 -15.73
C GLY A 154 11.21 -0.97 -15.13
N ASN A 155 10.80 -1.18 -13.88
CA ASN A 155 9.93 -0.26 -13.16
C ASN A 155 10.75 0.77 -12.39
N GLY A 156 10.23 1.98 -12.27
CA GLY A 156 10.80 2.99 -11.39
C GLY A 156 10.68 2.58 -9.93
N GLY A 157 11.66 2.99 -9.11
CA GLY A 157 11.65 2.73 -7.68
C GLY A 157 10.62 3.58 -6.94
N ALA A 158 10.10 3.09 -5.82
CA ALA A 158 9.22 3.89 -4.97
C ALA A 158 10.00 5.02 -4.28
N GLY A 159 9.36 6.17 -4.04
CA GLY A 159 9.89 7.23 -3.19
C GLY A 159 9.82 6.86 -1.71
N GLY A 160 10.82 7.28 -0.94
CA GLY A 160 10.88 7.11 0.50
C GLY A 160 9.92 8.04 1.23
N ALA A 161 9.43 7.63 2.40
CA ALA A 161 8.60 8.49 3.25
C ALA A 161 9.45 9.61 3.90
N GLY A 162 8.86 10.80 4.04
CA GLY A 162 9.43 11.87 4.86
C GLY A 162 9.26 11.60 6.36
N THR A 163 10.00 12.32 7.20
CA THR A 163 9.95 12.08 8.65
C THR A 163 8.69 12.60 9.32
N LEU A 164 8.16 11.84 10.25
CA LEU A 164 6.95 12.18 11.01
C LEU A 164 7.21 13.17 12.15
N GLY A 165 8.14 14.12 12.01
CA GLY A 165 8.70 14.95 13.09
C GLY A 165 7.73 15.35 14.22
N THR A 166 8.14 15.16 15.48
CA THR A 166 7.31 15.42 16.68
C THR A 166 7.28 16.89 17.11
N VAL A 167 8.17 17.74 16.57
CA VAL A 167 8.21 19.19 16.79
C VAL A 167 8.69 19.87 15.50
N GLY A 168 7.86 20.72 14.89
CA GLY A 168 8.12 21.36 13.59
C GLY A 168 7.69 20.53 12.37
N SER A 169 7.76 21.11 11.18
CA SER A 169 7.37 20.43 9.93
C SER A 169 8.22 19.18 9.71
N GLY A 170 7.57 18.06 9.40
CA GLY A 170 8.18 16.82 8.95
C GLY A 170 8.88 16.96 7.60
N GLY A 171 9.41 15.85 7.09
CA GLY A 171 9.97 15.82 5.74
C GLY A 171 8.89 15.61 4.69
N ILE A 172 9.08 16.17 3.48
CA ILE A 172 8.23 15.78 2.34
C ILE A 172 8.53 14.33 1.91
N GLY A 173 7.53 13.69 1.31
CA GLY A 173 7.72 12.40 0.67
C GLY A 173 8.65 12.50 -0.54
N GLY A 174 9.39 11.43 -0.82
CA GLY A 174 10.22 11.31 -2.02
C GLY A 174 9.38 11.05 -3.26
N ASN A 175 9.81 11.55 -4.41
CA ASN A 175 9.11 11.25 -5.65
C ASN A 175 9.38 9.79 -6.06
N GLY A 176 8.43 9.15 -6.72
CA GLY A 176 8.66 7.88 -7.39
C GLY A 176 9.56 8.04 -8.62
N GLY A 177 10.35 7.02 -8.91
CA GLY A 177 11.23 6.97 -10.07
C GLY A 177 10.47 6.70 -11.36
N ALA A 178 11.03 7.11 -12.50
CA ALA A 178 10.45 6.81 -13.80
C ALA A 178 10.60 5.32 -14.19
N GLY A 179 9.59 4.78 -14.87
CA GLY A 179 9.67 3.48 -15.55
C GLY A 179 10.62 3.50 -16.74
N GLY A 180 11.00 2.32 -17.20
CA GLY A 180 11.97 2.13 -18.26
C GLY A 180 11.45 2.63 -19.59
N PHE A 181 12.33 3.18 -20.43
CA PHE A 181 11.95 3.87 -21.66
C PHE A 181 11.02 3.04 -22.58
N LEU A 182 11.26 1.75 -22.75
CA LEU A 182 10.41 0.90 -23.57
C LEU A 182 9.25 0.32 -22.75
N LEU A 183 9.55 -0.39 -21.67
CA LEU A 183 8.57 -1.05 -20.83
C LEU A 183 8.90 -0.77 -19.37
N GLY A 184 7.94 -0.21 -18.63
CA GLY A 184 8.12 0.03 -17.21
C GLY A 184 7.05 0.89 -16.59
N HIS A 185 6.58 0.50 -15.42
CA HIS A 185 5.71 1.34 -14.60
C HIS A 185 6.52 2.37 -13.84
N GLY A 186 5.95 3.56 -13.62
CA GLY A 186 6.49 4.53 -12.70
C GLY A 186 6.36 4.07 -11.25
N GLY A 187 7.33 4.43 -10.41
CA GLY A 187 7.30 4.13 -8.98
C GLY A 187 6.30 5.01 -8.24
N ALA A 188 5.76 4.51 -7.12
CA ALA A 188 4.88 5.32 -6.26
C ALA A 188 5.67 6.43 -5.55
N GLY A 189 5.02 7.57 -5.29
CA GLY A 189 5.54 8.61 -4.42
C GLY A 189 5.50 8.20 -2.94
N GLY A 190 6.44 8.71 -2.16
CA GLY A 190 6.52 8.47 -0.72
C GLY A 190 5.53 9.33 0.06
N ALA A 191 5.12 8.86 1.24
CA ALA A 191 4.25 9.62 2.13
C ALA A 191 4.96 10.86 2.68
N GLY A 192 4.21 11.95 2.83
CA GLY A 192 4.63 13.13 3.55
C GLY A 192 4.70 12.89 5.06
N GLY A 193 5.71 13.48 5.69
CA GLY A 193 5.82 13.60 7.14
C GLY A 193 4.84 14.61 7.73
N PHE A 194 4.90 14.83 9.03
CA PHE A 194 4.02 15.77 9.74
C PHE A 194 3.97 17.14 9.04
N LEU A 195 2.78 17.72 8.81
CA LEU A 195 2.57 18.99 8.08
C LEU A 195 3.18 19.06 6.66
N SER A 196 3.51 17.91 6.03
CA SER A 196 4.34 17.88 4.83
C SER A 196 3.71 17.11 3.68
N ASN A 197 4.01 17.53 2.46
CA ASN A 197 3.38 16.96 1.27
C ASN A 197 3.90 15.55 0.97
N GLY A 198 3.04 14.74 0.36
CA GLY A 198 3.43 13.49 -0.28
C GLY A 198 4.26 13.74 -1.54
N GLY A 199 5.10 12.77 -1.89
CA GLY A 199 5.89 12.80 -3.11
C GLY A 199 5.04 12.47 -4.34
N ALA A 200 5.42 13.01 -5.50
CA ALA A 200 4.74 12.66 -6.75
C ALA A 200 5.04 11.22 -7.17
N GLY A 201 4.11 10.58 -7.87
CA GLY A 201 4.37 9.32 -8.56
C GLY A 201 5.28 9.51 -9.77
N GLY A 202 6.08 8.50 -10.09
CA GLY A 202 6.95 8.50 -11.25
C GLY A 202 6.17 8.27 -12.55
N ALA A 203 6.70 8.75 -13.68
CA ALA A 203 6.11 8.49 -14.99
C ALA A 203 6.32 7.03 -15.41
N GLY A 204 5.37 6.47 -16.17
CA GLY A 204 5.55 5.22 -16.90
C GLY A 204 6.56 5.35 -18.05
N GLY A 205 6.93 4.22 -18.65
CA GLY A 205 7.86 4.15 -19.79
C GLY A 205 7.33 4.82 -21.04
N PHE A 206 8.20 5.31 -21.93
CA PHE A 206 7.78 5.99 -23.15
C PHE A 206 6.86 5.13 -24.04
N LEU A 207 7.18 3.84 -24.27
CA LEU A 207 6.29 2.95 -25.03
C LEU A 207 5.14 2.42 -24.17
N MET A 208 5.44 1.72 -23.07
CA MET A 208 4.42 1.07 -22.25
C MET A 208 4.73 1.22 -20.76
N GLY A 209 3.71 1.61 -20.00
CA GLY A 209 3.69 1.46 -18.55
C GLY A 209 2.74 2.43 -17.86
N ALA A 210 2.15 2.02 -16.75
CA ALA A 210 1.33 2.94 -15.96
C ALA A 210 2.20 3.92 -15.18
N GLY A 211 1.67 5.11 -14.91
CA GLY A 211 2.27 6.04 -13.97
C GLY A 211 2.13 5.55 -12.53
N GLY A 212 3.07 5.93 -11.68
CA GLY A 212 3.04 5.61 -10.25
C GLY A 212 2.00 6.44 -9.51
N ALA A 213 1.45 5.90 -8.43
CA ALA A 213 0.57 6.66 -7.54
C ALA A 213 1.33 7.78 -6.83
N GLY A 214 0.67 8.90 -6.58
CA GLY A 214 1.17 9.94 -5.68
C GLY A 214 1.13 9.49 -4.22
N GLY A 215 2.09 9.95 -3.42
CA GLY A 215 2.14 9.67 -1.98
C GLY A 215 1.11 10.49 -1.21
N PRO A 216 0.58 9.98 -0.09
CA PRO A 216 -0.33 10.77 0.75
C PRO A 216 0.41 11.92 1.44
N GLY A 217 -0.30 13.02 1.67
CA GLY A 217 0.16 14.11 2.52
C GLY A 217 0.12 13.73 4.00
N GLY A 218 1.00 14.33 4.80
CA GLY A 218 1.09 14.01 6.22
C GLY A 218 0.13 14.80 7.10
N PHE A 219 -0.17 14.26 8.28
CA PHE A 219 -1.05 14.87 9.27
C PHE A 219 -0.50 16.20 9.79
N GLY A 220 -1.35 17.20 10.00
CA GLY A 220 -0.98 18.51 10.55
C GLY A 220 -1.70 18.83 11.86
N PHE A 221 -1.05 18.63 13.02
CA PHE A 221 -1.59 19.06 14.31
C PHE A 221 -1.22 20.52 14.60
N GLY A 222 -2.23 21.35 14.89
CA GLY A 222 -2.09 22.79 15.04
C GLY A 222 -1.81 23.53 13.72
N GLY A 223 -2.09 22.91 12.56
CA GLY A 223 -1.77 23.47 11.25
C GLY A 223 -2.48 22.78 10.08
N THR A 224 -2.08 23.14 8.86
CA THR A 224 -2.63 22.56 7.63
C THR A 224 -2.02 21.18 7.38
N GLY A 225 -2.85 20.17 7.13
CA GLY A 225 -2.37 18.87 6.66
C GLY A 225 -1.61 19.00 5.34
N GLY A 226 -0.61 18.15 5.14
CA GLY A 226 0.19 18.16 3.91
C GLY A 226 -0.65 17.80 2.68
N ASN A 227 -0.29 18.33 1.52
CA ASN A 227 -0.99 17.96 0.29
C ASN A 227 -0.58 16.55 -0.17
N GLY A 228 -1.51 15.84 -0.80
CA GLY A 228 -1.20 14.62 -1.53
C GLY A 228 -0.31 14.91 -2.74
N GLY A 229 0.58 13.97 -3.06
CA GLY A 229 1.41 14.02 -4.26
C GLY A 229 0.61 13.76 -5.52
N ALA A 230 0.99 14.37 -6.64
CA ALA A 230 0.38 14.06 -7.93
C ALA A 230 0.68 12.61 -8.35
N GLY A 231 -0.27 11.97 -9.03
CA GLY A 231 0.00 10.72 -9.74
C GLY A 231 0.90 10.96 -10.96
N GLY A 232 1.77 10.00 -11.25
CA GLY A 232 2.65 10.06 -12.41
C GLY A 232 1.89 9.85 -13.72
N SER A 233 2.38 10.42 -14.81
CA SER A 233 1.82 10.14 -16.14
C SER A 233 2.02 8.67 -16.51
N GLY A 234 1.04 8.10 -17.21
CA GLY A 234 1.21 6.85 -17.95
C GLY A 234 2.26 6.99 -19.04
N GLY A 235 2.59 5.86 -19.66
CA GLY A 235 3.58 5.81 -20.70
C GLY A 235 3.19 6.65 -21.89
N ALA A 236 4.17 7.29 -22.53
CA ALA A 236 3.88 8.32 -23.52
C ALA A 236 2.98 7.80 -24.66
N MET A 237 3.14 6.55 -25.09
CA MET A 237 2.26 5.90 -26.05
C MET A 237 1.12 5.13 -25.37
N PHE A 238 1.46 4.21 -24.46
CA PHE A 238 0.50 3.32 -23.80
C PHE A 238 0.69 3.33 -22.28
N GLY A 239 -0.42 3.46 -21.55
CA GLY A 239 -0.45 3.28 -20.11
C GLY A 239 -1.38 4.22 -19.38
N ALA A 240 -1.98 3.76 -18.29
CA ALA A 240 -2.82 4.60 -17.45
C ALA A 240 -1.99 5.58 -16.63
N GLY A 241 -2.54 6.76 -16.37
CA GLY A 241 -2.01 7.68 -15.37
C GLY A 241 -2.14 7.10 -13.96
N GLY A 242 -1.19 7.43 -13.09
CA GLY A 242 -1.23 7.07 -11.69
C GLY A 242 -2.27 7.87 -10.93
N VAL A 243 -2.81 7.30 -9.85
CA VAL A 243 -3.75 8.02 -8.97
C VAL A 243 -3.03 9.11 -8.16
N GLY A 244 -3.71 10.22 -7.89
CA GLY A 244 -3.24 11.24 -6.96
C GLY A 244 -3.27 10.74 -5.51
N GLY A 245 -2.31 11.18 -4.70
CA GLY A 245 -2.28 10.90 -3.27
C GLY A 245 -3.35 11.67 -2.51
N THR A 246 -3.83 11.14 -1.40
CA THR A 246 -4.77 11.85 -0.53
C THR A 246 -4.08 13.01 0.21
N GLY A 247 -4.81 14.09 0.46
CA GLY A 247 -4.38 15.12 1.39
C GLY A 247 -4.33 14.61 2.82
N GLY A 248 -3.41 15.12 3.63
CA GLY A 248 -3.30 14.82 5.05
C GLY A 248 -4.35 15.60 5.85
N ASP A 249 -4.79 15.03 6.97
CA ASP A 249 -5.75 15.73 7.83
C ASP A 249 -5.08 16.89 8.58
N GLY A 250 -5.77 18.02 8.72
CA GLY A 250 -5.43 19.11 9.63
C GLY A 250 -6.25 18.99 10.93
N GLY A 251 -5.58 18.99 12.07
CA GLY A 251 -6.20 18.94 13.40
C GLY A 251 -5.77 20.11 14.28
N GLY A 252 -6.57 20.43 15.29
CA GLY A 252 -6.28 21.46 16.28
C GLY A 252 -6.82 22.84 15.89
N GLY A 253 -8.04 23.15 16.35
CA GLY A 253 -8.64 24.49 16.31
C GLY A 253 -8.89 25.01 14.89
N ALA A 254 -7.88 25.64 14.30
CA ALA A 254 -7.91 26.22 12.94
C ALA A 254 -7.32 25.28 11.87
N GLY A 255 -7.11 23.99 12.17
CA GLY A 255 -6.51 23.03 11.24
C GLY A 255 -7.27 22.95 9.92
N ILE A 256 -6.53 23.00 8.80
CA ILE A 256 -7.07 22.91 7.44
C ILE A 256 -6.64 21.56 6.86
N GLY A 257 -7.54 20.84 6.22
CA GLY A 257 -7.17 19.62 5.49
C GLY A 257 -6.28 19.90 4.29
N GLY A 258 -5.28 19.06 4.07
CA GLY A 258 -4.43 19.15 2.88
C GLY A 258 -5.22 18.86 1.61
N ALA A 259 -4.82 19.46 0.49
CA ALA A 259 -5.44 19.15 -0.79
C ALA A 259 -5.04 17.73 -1.26
N GLY A 260 -5.96 17.06 -1.95
CA GLY A 260 -5.65 15.84 -2.68
C GLY A 260 -4.77 16.13 -3.89
N GLY A 261 -3.90 15.18 -4.23
CA GLY A 261 -3.04 15.25 -5.41
C GLY A 261 -3.84 15.04 -6.70
N THR A 262 -3.40 15.65 -7.80
CA THR A 262 -4.01 15.41 -9.11
C THR A 262 -3.70 14.00 -9.62
N GLY A 263 -4.63 13.39 -10.35
CA GLY A 263 -4.36 12.17 -11.10
C GLY A 263 -3.42 12.42 -12.28
N GLY A 264 -2.65 11.40 -12.66
CA GLY A 264 -1.74 11.44 -13.79
C GLY A 264 -2.46 11.32 -15.13
N THR A 265 -1.85 11.86 -16.18
CA THR A 265 -2.37 11.74 -17.55
C THR A 265 -2.15 10.32 -18.11
N GLY A 266 -3.11 9.75 -18.84
CA GLY A 266 -2.91 8.53 -19.62
C GLY A 266 -2.05 8.74 -20.89
N GLY A 267 -1.58 7.65 -21.48
CA GLY A 267 -0.74 7.65 -22.70
C GLY A 267 -1.44 8.12 -23.97
N LEU A 268 -0.68 8.65 -24.93
CA LEU A 268 -1.17 9.30 -26.15
C LEU A 268 -2.10 8.40 -26.99
N LEU A 269 -1.75 7.14 -27.19
CA LEU A 269 -2.55 6.22 -28.00
C LEU A 269 -3.65 5.60 -27.16
N LEU A 270 -3.29 4.97 -26.05
CA LEU A 270 -4.25 4.32 -25.16
C LEU A 270 -3.81 4.45 -23.71
N GLY A 271 -4.68 5.01 -22.87
CA GLY A 271 -4.50 5.01 -21.43
C GLY A 271 -5.57 5.81 -20.71
N ALA A 272 -6.12 5.28 -19.63
CA ALA A 272 -7.03 6.08 -18.79
C ALA A 272 -6.23 7.13 -17.99
N GLY A 273 -6.87 8.26 -17.68
CA GLY A 273 -6.35 9.18 -16.68
C GLY A 273 -6.47 8.58 -15.29
N GLY A 274 -5.50 8.90 -14.42
CA GLY A 274 -5.57 8.51 -13.02
C GLY A 274 -6.63 9.32 -12.28
N SER A 275 -7.26 8.76 -11.25
CA SER A 275 -8.15 9.54 -10.39
C SER A 275 -7.37 10.57 -9.56
N GLY A 276 -8.00 11.70 -9.25
CA GLY A 276 -7.49 12.61 -8.22
C GLY A 276 -7.59 11.99 -6.83
N GLY A 277 -6.74 12.45 -5.91
CA GLY A 277 -6.79 12.05 -4.51
C GLY A 277 -7.82 12.86 -3.73
N ASP A 278 -8.37 12.29 -2.66
CA ASP A 278 -9.28 13.01 -1.78
C ASP A 278 -8.56 14.10 -0.98
N GLY A 279 -9.27 15.19 -0.67
CA GLY A 279 -8.81 16.19 0.28
C GLY A 279 -8.85 15.68 1.72
N GLY A 280 -7.87 16.07 2.53
CA GLY A 280 -7.80 15.71 3.94
C GLY A 280 -8.90 16.38 4.75
N ARG A 281 -9.25 15.80 5.90
CA ARG A 281 -10.17 16.42 6.85
C ARG A 281 -9.52 17.65 7.50
N GLY A 282 -10.30 18.69 7.78
CA GLY A 282 -9.84 19.80 8.63
C GLY A 282 -10.78 20.08 9.80
N ASP A 283 -10.33 20.87 10.76
CA ASP A 283 -11.23 21.44 11.77
C ASP A 283 -11.91 22.70 11.18
N ALA A 284 -11.15 23.65 10.65
CA ALA A 284 -11.69 24.85 10.03
C ALA A 284 -12.19 24.61 8.60
N LEU A 285 -11.33 24.08 7.74
CA LEU A 285 -11.62 23.90 6.31
C LEU A 285 -11.23 22.51 5.87
N GLY A 286 -12.11 21.84 5.13
CA GLY A 286 -11.78 20.58 4.49
C GLY A 286 -10.83 20.81 3.32
N GLY A 287 -9.94 19.87 3.07
CA GLY A 287 -9.04 19.91 1.93
C GLY A 287 -9.77 19.81 0.61
N VAL A 288 -9.27 20.45 -0.44
CA VAL A 288 -9.85 20.32 -1.78
C VAL A 288 -9.49 18.96 -2.37
N GLY A 289 -10.43 18.28 -3.02
CA GLY A 289 -10.16 17.07 -3.78
C GLY A 289 -9.30 17.35 -5.02
N GLY A 290 -8.39 16.44 -5.34
CA GLY A 290 -7.51 16.55 -6.50
C GLY A 290 -8.28 16.36 -7.81
N ALA A 291 -7.88 17.06 -8.87
CA ALA A 291 -8.45 16.83 -10.20
C ALA A 291 -8.08 15.45 -10.73
N GLY A 292 -8.99 14.82 -11.48
CA GLY A 292 -8.70 13.63 -12.26
C GLY A 292 -7.77 13.94 -13.43
N GLY A 293 -6.92 12.98 -13.78
CA GLY A 293 -6.03 13.07 -14.93
C GLY A 293 -6.77 12.87 -16.25
N THR A 294 -6.23 13.38 -17.34
CA THR A 294 -6.83 13.19 -18.67
C THR A 294 -6.64 11.75 -19.15
N GLY A 295 -7.70 11.14 -19.67
CA GLY A 295 -7.64 9.98 -20.55
C GLY A 295 -6.81 10.33 -21.77
N GLY A 296 -6.02 9.37 -22.23
CA GLY A 296 -4.89 9.48 -23.14
C GLY A 296 -4.78 10.81 -23.86
N ALA A 297 -3.69 11.56 -23.63
CA ALA A 297 -3.47 12.90 -24.18
C ALA A 297 -3.57 13.01 -25.73
N GLY A 298 -3.86 11.90 -26.42
CA GLY A 298 -4.22 11.76 -27.82
C GLY A 298 -5.57 11.04 -27.99
N PHE A 299 -5.60 9.77 -28.41
CA PHE A 299 -6.75 9.17 -29.13
C PHE A 299 -7.77 8.40 -28.28
N PHE A 300 -7.34 7.46 -27.43
CA PHE A 300 -8.22 6.55 -26.68
C PHE A 300 -7.97 6.61 -25.18
N GLY A 301 -9.02 6.76 -24.38
CA GLY A 301 -8.95 6.58 -22.93
C GLY A 301 -9.97 7.39 -22.16
N ASN A 302 -10.43 6.85 -21.03
CA ASN A 302 -11.35 7.56 -20.16
C ASN A 302 -10.59 8.55 -19.27
N GLY A 303 -11.23 9.68 -18.98
CA GLY A 303 -10.76 10.60 -17.96
C GLY A 303 -10.82 10.00 -16.57
N GLY A 304 -9.87 10.38 -15.71
CA GLY A 304 -9.88 9.97 -14.31
C GLY A 304 -10.95 10.74 -13.52
N GLY A 305 -11.57 10.10 -12.52
CA GLY A 305 -12.48 10.79 -11.61
C GLY A 305 -11.73 11.82 -10.75
N GLY A 306 -12.39 12.93 -10.42
CA GLY A 306 -11.89 13.87 -9.42
C GLY A 306 -12.04 13.32 -8.00
N GLY A 307 -11.13 13.69 -7.11
CA GLY A 307 -11.16 13.32 -5.70
C GLY A 307 -12.24 14.09 -4.93
N SER A 308 -12.71 13.51 -3.83
CA SER A 308 -13.68 14.17 -2.96
C SER A 308 -13.03 15.27 -2.14
N GLY A 309 -13.79 16.31 -1.80
CA GLY A 309 -13.38 17.29 -0.82
C GLY A 309 -13.41 16.71 0.60
N GLY A 310 -12.47 17.15 1.42
CA GLY A 310 -12.33 16.73 2.80
C GLY A 310 -13.46 17.24 3.70
N ALA A 311 -13.80 16.47 4.72
CA ALA A 311 -14.77 16.90 5.73
C ALA A 311 -14.18 17.99 6.64
N SER A 312 -15.05 18.76 7.31
CA SER A 312 -14.61 19.67 8.37
C SER A 312 -15.65 19.99 9.44
N VAL A 313 -15.30 20.87 10.39
CA VAL A 313 -16.26 21.43 11.34
C VAL A 313 -16.94 22.66 10.72
N ALA A 314 -16.22 23.60 10.09
CA ALA A 314 -16.83 24.85 9.59
C ALA A 314 -17.22 24.83 8.09
N THR A 315 -16.28 24.59 7.17
CA THR A 315 -16.57 24.56 5.72
C THR A 315 -15.95 23.35 5.04
N GLY A 316 -16.78 22.54 4.39
CA GLY A 316 -16.34 21.33 3.69
C GLY A 316 -15.47 21.67 2.48
N GLY A 317 -14.49 20.81 2.17
CA GLY A 317 -13.62 20.99 1.01
C GLY A 317 -14.40 20.83 -0.30
N THR A 318 -13.99 21.53 -1.36
CA THR A 318 -14.60 21.29 -2.69
C THR A 318 -14.11 19.98 -3.28
N GLY A 319 -14.94 19.32 -4.07
CA GLY A 319 -14.50 18.20 -4.90
C GLY A 319 -13.48 18.64 -5.97
N GLY A 320 -12.76 17.67 -6.52
CA GLY A 320 -11.87 17.86 -7.66
C GLY A 320 -12.58 17.65 -8.99
N ALA A 321 -12.19 18.40 -10.03
CA ALA A 321 -12.78 18.21 -11.36
C ALA A 321 -12.47 16.82 -11.93
N GLY A 322 -13.41 16.25 -12.69
CA GLY A 322 -13.15 15.06 -13.49
C GLY A 322 -12.20 15.36 -14.65
N GLY A 323 -11.35 14.41 -14.99
CA GLY A 323 -10.43 14.51 -16.11
C GLY A 323 -11.15 14.37 -17.45
N ALA A 324 -10.69 15.07 -18.48
CA ALA A 324 -11.19 14.85 -19.85
C ALA A 324 -10.83 13.45 -20.35
N ALA A 325 -11.66 12.89 -21.23
CA ALA A 325 -11.33 11.71 -22.03
C ALA A 325 -10.21 11.98 -23.05
N GLY A 326 -9.76 10.93 -23.72
CA GLY A 326 -8.98 11.04 -24.95
C GLY A 326 -9.78 11.68 -26.08
N LEU A 327 -9.09 12.28 -27.03
CA LEU A 327 -9.63 13.11 -28.11
C LEU A 327 -10.68 12.39 -28.98
N LEU A 328 -10.49 11.11 -29.31
CA LEU A 328 -11.38 10.41 -30.24
C LEU A 328 -12.43 9.58 -29.51
N ILE A 329 -11.99 8.68 -28.62
CA ILE A 329 -12.89 7.78 -27.90
C ILE A 329 -12.57 7.75 -26.41
N GLY A 330 -13.58 7.97 -25.59
CA GLY A 330 -13.52 7.79 -24.15
C GLY A 330 -14.57 8.60 -23.40
N ASP A 331 -14.88 8.15 -22.20
CA ASP A 331 -15.77 8.86 -21.28
C ASP A 331 -14.99 9.87 -20.44
N GLY A 332 -15.58 11.03 -20.20
CA GLY A 332 -15.08 11.99 -19.25
C GLY A 332 -15.15 11.44 -17.82
N GLY A 333 -14.16 11.77 -16.99
CA GLY A 333 -14.15 11.36 -15.59
C GLY A 333 -15.23 12.07 -14.78
N SER A 334 -15.78 11.43 -13.76
CA SER A 334 -16.74 12.08 -12.86
C SER A 334 -16.07 13.17 -12.02
N GLY A 335 -16.79 14.25 -11.75
CA GLY A 335 -16.38 15.24 -10.76
C GLY A 335 -16.50 14.71 -9.33
N GLY A 336 -15.59 15.15 -8.47
CA GLY A 336 -15.55 14.76 -7.06
C GLY A 336 -16.66 15.40 -6.23
N TYR A 337 -17.05 14.70 -5.17
CA TYR A 337 -18.03 15.19 -4.21
C TYR A 337 -17.47 16.33 -3.35
N GLY A 338 -18.33 17.25 -2.93
CA GLY A 338 -17.99 18.21 -1.89
C GLY A 338 -17.95 17.57 -0.50
N GLY A 339 -17.04 18.03 0.35
CA GLY A 339 -16.87 17.58 1.72
C GLY A 339 -17.99 18.05 2.64
N SER A 340 -18.27 17.27 3.68
CA SER A 340 -19.31 17.62 4.66
C SER A 340 -18.78 18.52 5.78
N ALA A 341 -19.64 19.33 6.40
CA ALA A 341 -19.30 20.20 7.53
C ALA A 341 -20.32 20.14 8.67
N SER A 342 -19.88 20.08 9.94
CA SER A 342 -20.77 19.70 11.06
C SER A 342 -21.16 20.80 12.06
N ALA A 343 -20.57 22.00 12.04
CA ALA A 343 -20.91 23.08 12.98
C ALA A 343 -22.24 23.76 12.67
N VAL A 344 -22.84 24.45 13.64
CA VAL A 344 -24.01 25.31 13.39
C VAL A 344 -23.62 26.43 12.41
N ALA A 345 -24.45 26.65 11.39
CA ALA A 345 -24.16 27.54 10.26
C ALA A 345 -22.98 27.10 9.36
N SER A 346 -22.55 25.84 9.44
CA SER A 346 -21.53 25.29 8.54
C SER A 346 -21.98 25.24 7.08
N GLN A 347 -21.02 25.30 6.16
CA GLN A 347 -21.27 25.15 4.73
C GLN A 347 -20.65 23.86 4.21
N GLY A 348 -21.47 23.05 3.53
CA GLY A 348 -20.96 21.91 2.77
C GLY A 348 -20.10 22.38 1.60
N GLY A 349 -19.08 21.60 1.25
CA GLY A 349 -18.23 21.89 0.10
C GLY A 349 -18.98 21.72 -1.22
N ALA A 350 -18.61 22.47 -2.25
CA ALA A 350 -19.19 22.28 -3.58
C ALA A 350 -18.68 20.97 -4.22
N GLY A 351 -19.56 20.27 -4.93
CA GLY A 351 -19.16 19.24 -5.88
C GLY A 351 -18.53 19.87 -7.12
N ALA A 352 -17.72 19.10 -7.84
CA ALA A 352 -16.96 19.60 -8.99
C ALA A 352 -17.51 19.12 -10.34
N ALA A 353 -17.11 19.80 -11.40
CA ALA A 353 -17.53 19.47 -12.75
C ALA A 353 -17.03 18.08 -13.19
N GLY A 354 -17.83 17.38 -13.98
CA GLY A 354 -17.39 16.22 -14.75
C GLY A 354 -16.49 16.60 -15.92
N GLY A 355 -15.67 15.64 -16.35
CA GLY A 355 -14.75 15.78 -17.45
C GLY A 355 -15.42 15.67 -18.82
N LYS A 356 -14.75 16.18 -19.85
CA LYS A 356 -15.25 16.16 -21.24
C LYS A 356 -15.13 14.78 -21.89
N SER A 357 -16.04 14.45 -22.78
CA SER A 357 -16.06 13.24 -23.61
C SER A 357 -15.05 13.30 -24.77
N GLY A 358 -14.81 12.14 -25.42
CA GLY A 358 -14.13 12.08 -26.71
C GLY A 358 -15.02 12.56 -27.86
N MET A 359 -14.39 13.13 -28.89
CA MET A 359 -15.10 13.79 -30.00
C MET A 359 -15.97 12.86 -30.85
N LEU A 360 -15.62 11.56 -30.95
CA LEU A 360 -16.30 10.62 -31.83
C LEU A 360 -17.22 9.66 -31.07
N PHE A 361 -16.74 9.10 -29.96
CA PHE A 361 -17.53 8.23 -29.09
C PHE A 361 -17.18 8.42 -27.61
N GLY A 362 -18.19 8.54 -26.77
CA GLY A 362 -18.03 8.70 -25.32
C GLY A 362 -19.15 9.54 -24.73
N SER A 363 -19.19 9.60 -23.41
CA SER A 363 -20.09 10.42 -22.63
C SER A 363 -19.32 11.39 -21.73
N GLY A 364 -19.86 12.58 -21.51
CA GLY A 364 -19.32 13.50 -20.53
C GLY A 364 -19.42 12.90 -19.13
N GLY A 365 -18.47 13.23 -18.26
CA GLY A 365 -18.48 12.76 -16.88
C GLY A 365 -19.62 13.36 -16.07
N ALA A 366 -20.16 12.62 -15.10
CA ALA A 366 -21.12 13.19 -14.16
C ALA A 366 -20.48 14.29 -13.30
N GLY A 367 -21.23 15.33 -12.96
CA GLY A 367 -20.81 16.30 -11.93
C GLY A 367 -20.90 15.69 -10.53
N GLY A 368 -20.05 16.15 -9.61
CA GLY A 368 -20.04 15.72 -8.23
C GLY A 368 -21.18 16.33 -7.42
N ALA A 369 -21.74 15.60 -6.46
CA ALA A 369 -22.72 16.17 -5.52
C ALA A 369 -22.04 17.15 -4.54
N GLY A 370 -22.79 18.14 -4.08
CA GLY A 370 -22.35 19.01 -2.98
C GLY A 370 -22.38 18.30 -1.63
N GLY A 371 -21.55 18.76 -0.71
CA GLY A 371 -21.44 18.22 0.65
C GLY A 371 -22.56 18.72 1.56
N ALA A 372 -22.78 18.00 2.67
CA ALA A 372 -23.74 18.40 3.69
C ALA A 372 -23.18 19.54 4.57
N GLY A 373 -24.04 20.48 4.97
CA GLY A 373 -23.74 21.51 5.96
C GLY A 373 -24.99 21.88 6.75
N GLN A 374 -24.83 22.24 8.02
CA GLN A 374 -25.95 22.57 8.91
C GLN A 374 -26.52 23.96 8.64
N GLY A 375 -25.71 24.87 8.08
CA GLY A 375 -26.17 26.18 7.61
C GLY A 375 -26.66 26.12 6.17
N ALA A 376 -25.82 25.58 5.28
CA ALA A 376 -26.16 25.35 3.88
C ALA A 376 -25.44 24.12 3.33
N GLY A 377 -26.12 23.38 2.47
CA GLY A 377 -25.47 22.35 1.64
C GLY A 377 -24.61 22.99 0.54
N GLY A 378 -23.62 22.24 0.08
CA GLY A 378 -22.82 22.64 -1.08
C GLY A 378 -23.60 22.51 -2.39
N SER A 379 -23.22 23.31 -3.38
CA SER A 379 -23.74 23.17 -4.74
C SER A 379 -23.25 21.88 -5.39
N GLY A 380 -24.08 21.25 -6.23
CA GLY A 380 -23.64 20.21 -7.14
C GLY A 380 -22.77 20.76 -8.27
N GLY A 381 -21.91 19.91 -8.83
CA GLY A 381 -21.12 20.19 -10.01
C GLY A 381 -21.90 19.95 -11.30
N VAL A 382 -21.51 20.66 -12.35
CA VAL A 382 -22.06 20.46 -13.69
C VAL A 382 -21.56 19.16 -14.32
N GLY A 383 -22.36 18.54 -15.17
CA GLY A 383 -21.89 17.43 -16.01
C GLY A 383 -20.86 17.90 -17.04
N GLY A 384 -20.07 16.96 -17.54
CA GLY A 384 -19.20 17.12 -18.69
C GLY A 384 -20.00 17.20 -19.99
N GLU A 385 -19.40 17.83 -20.99
CA GLU A 385 -19.89 17.82 -22.38
C GLU A 385 -19.27 16.65 -23.15
#